data_AF-A0A9P6HU17-F1
#
_entry.id   AF-A0A9P6HU17-F1
#
_cell.length_a   1.000
_cell.length_b   1.000
_cell.length_c   1.000
_cell.angle_alpha   90.00
_cell.angle_beta   90.00
_cell.angle_gamma   90.00
#
_symmetry.space_group_name_H-M   'P 1'
#
loop_
_entity.id
_entity.type
_entity.pdbx_description
1 polymer ?
#
loop_
_entity_poly.entity_id
_entity_poly.type
_entity_poly.pdbx_seq_one_letter_code
_entity_poly.pdbx_strand_id
1 'polypeptide(L)'
;MVSFTYLLTLLAASAAVATPVALLNEDSTVGIRQSGQVYVCKSGAKNDGTVYGDIGYDKAVGYFRAAKTTKGASGYPKPFDNKGNVMTFASGCSSNVWELPVLANGKAYDYNSKKGGNSPGPMRVYYTKDLKFCGIGAKEKADGTGNPHNCVLK
;
A
#
# COMPACT_ATOMS: atom_id res chain seq x y z
N MET A 1 14.82 73.75 23.09
CA MET A 1 14.37 72.35 23.18
C MET A 1 14.30 71.83 21.75
N VAL A 2 15.17 70.88 21.38
CA VAL A 2 15.23 70.35 20.01
C VAL A 2 14.61 68.97 20.02
N SER A 3 13.56 68.79 19.20
CA SER A 3 12.72 67.60 19.19
C SER A 3 13.37 66.49 18.37
N PHE A 4 13.65 65.34 19.00
CA PHE A 4 14.14 64.14 18.31
C PHE A 4 12.97 63.40 17.68
N THR A 5 12.93 63.35 16.35
CA THR A 5 11.94 62.57 15.61
C THR A 5 12.53 61.21 15.28
N TYR A 6 12.09 60.16 15.98
CA TYR A 6 12.46 58.78 15.67
C TYR A 6 11.64 58.26 14.48
N LEU A 7 12.31 57.92 13.39
CA LEU A 7 11.74 57.20 12.25
C LEU A 7 11.84 55.69 12.51
N LEU A 8 10.72 55.04 12.84
CA LEU A 8 10.58 53.59 12.84
C LEU A 8 10.51 53.07 11.40
N THR A 9 11.52 52.36 10.95
CA THR A 9 11.47 51.54 9.73
C THR A 9 10.85 50.17 10.04
N LEU A 10 9.63 49.93 9.56
CA LEU A 10 9.02 48.59 9.51
C LEU A 10 9.58 47.80 8.32
N LEU A 11 10.29 46.69 8.58
CA LEU A 11 10.59 45.68 7.57
C LEU A 11 9.31 44.87 7.29
N ALA A 12 8.78 44.98 6.07
CA ALA A 12 7.74 44.09 5.59
C ALA A 12 8.36 42.72 5.24
N ALA A 13 8.02 41.68 6.00
CA ALA A 13 8.36 40.31 5.67
C ALA A 13 7.51 39.86 4.46
N SER A 14 8.12 39.76 3.29
CA SER A 14 7.53 39.12 2.12
C SER A 14 7.47 37.61 2.37
N ALA A 15 6.30 37.10 2.78
CA ALA A 15 6.02 35.68 2.77
C ALA A 15 5.98 35.20 1.31
N ALA A 16 7.00 34.46 0.88
CA ALA A 16 6.95 33.70 -0.36
C ALA A 16 5.89 32.61 -0.19
N VAL A 17 4.70 32.83 -0.75
CA VAL A 17 3.65 31.81 -0.83
C VAL A 17 4.10 30.83 -1.92
N ALA A 18 4.74 29.73 -1.51
CA ALA A 18 4.97 28.61 -2.41
C ALA A 18 3.60 28.05 -2.80
N THR A 19 3.13 28.38 -3.99
CA THR A 19 1.93 27.76 -4.55
C THR A 19 2.27 26.30 -4.87
N PRO A 20 1.48 25.33 -4.40
CA PRO A 20 1.70 23.94 -4.79
C PRO A 20 1.46 23.84 -6.30
N VAL A 21 2.50 23.50 -7.04
CA VAL A 21 2.38 23.11 -8.45
C VAL A 21 1.56 21.82 -8.47
N ALA A 22 0.34 21.91 -8.98
CA ALA A 22 -0.48 20.73 -9.27
C ALA A 22 0.23 19.94 -10.37
N LEU A 23 0.98 18.90 -9.99
CA LEU A 23 1.42 17.85 -10.89
C LEU A 23 0.18 17.06 -11.32
N LEU A 24 -0.40 17.49 -12.43
CA LEU A 24 -1.42 16.74 -13.18
C LEU A 24 -0.78 15.48 -13.75
N ASN A 25 -0.66 14.45 -12.92
CA ASN A 25 -0.68 13.06 -13.38
C ASN A 25 -2.11 12.57 -13.23
N GLU A 26 -2.75 12.19 -14.32
CA GLU A 26 -4.12 11.67 -14.33
C GLU A 26 -4.29 10.32 -13.59
N ASP A 27 -3.20 9.74 -13.10
CA ASP A 27 -3.18 8.57 -12.20
C ASP A 27 -3.22 8.98 -10.70
N SER A 28 -2.94 10.25 -10.39
CA SER A 28 -2.94 10.78 -9.02
C SER A 28 -4.34 10.92 -8.45
N THR A 29 -5.37 11.14 -9.29
CA THR A 29 -6.76 11.32 -8.83
C THR A 29 -7.37 10.02 -8.28
N VAL A 30 -6.91 8.85 -8.73
CA VAL A 30 -7.29 7.55 -8.15
C VAL A 30 -6.48 7.25 -6.88
N GLY A 31 -5.18 7.57 -6.88
CA GLY A 31 -4.32 7.42 -5.70
C GLY A 31 -4.73 8.31 -4.52
N ILE A 32 -5.20 9.54 -4.78
CA ILE A 32 -5.67 10.47 -3.74
C ILE A 32 -6.94 9.93 -3.04
N ARG A 33 -7.82 9.22 -3.76
CA ARG A 33 -9.04 8.61 -3.16
C ARG A 33 -8.73 7.41 -2.27
N GLN A 34 -7.57 6.78 -2.44
CA GLN A 34 -7.15 5.59 -1.69
C GLN A 34 -6.16 5.88 -0.57
N SER A 35 -5.50 7.05 -0.59
CA SER A 35 -4.58 7.46 0.46
C SER A 35 -5.28 7.54 1.82
N GLY A 36 -4.60 7.08 2.88
CA GLY A 36 -5.17 6.98 4.23
C GLY A 36 -6.14 5.82 4.47
N GLN A 37 -6.54 5.04 3.45
CA GLN A 37 -7.37 3.86 3.65
C GLN A 37 -6.61 2.76 4.41
N VAL A 38 -7.30 2.08 5.32
CA VAL A 38 -6.78 0.93 6.06
C VAL A 38 -7.62 -0.30 5.72
N TYR A 39 -6.96 -1.41 5.40
CA TYR A 39 -7.59 -2.68 5.09
C TYR A 39 -7.42 -3.62 6.28
N VAL A 40 -8.50 -4.28 6.71
CA VAL A 40 -8.50 -5.31 7.75
C VAL A 40 -8.71 -6.67 7.11
N CYS A 41 -7.78 -7.58 7.38
CA CYS A 41 -7.80 -8.93 6.86
C CYS A 41 -8.18 -9.93 7.95
N LYS A 42 -9.14 -10.81 7.65
CA LYS A 42 -9.63 -11.84 8.57
C LYS A 42 -9.61 -13.22 7.91
N SER A 43 -9.61 -14.27 8.73
CA SER A 43 -9.77 -15.65 8.26
C SER A 43 -11.17 -15.89 7.70
N GLY A 44 -11.29 -16.96 6.90
CA GLY A 44 -12.54 -17.36 6.27
C GLY A 44 -12.83 -16.57 5.00
N ALA A 45 -13.45 -17.22 4.01
CA ALA A 45 -13.68 -16.68 2.67
C ALA A 45 -14.51 -15.39 2.63
N LYS A 46 -15.20 -15.05 3.73
CA LYS A 46 -16.07 -13.88 3.87
C LYS A 46 -15.54 -12.82 4.85
N ASN A 47 -14.30 -12.94 5.32
CA ASN A 47 -13.75 -12.11 6.41
C ASN A 47 -14.58 -12.13 7.71
N ASP A 48 -15.16 -13.28 8.05
CA ASP A 48 -16.03 -13.46 9.22
C ASP A 48 -15.31 -14.09 10.43
N GLY A 49 -14.06 -14.53 10.26
CA GLY A 49 -13.28 -15.14 11.33
C GLY A 49 -12.27 -14.22 12.02
N THR A 50 -11.21 -14.84 12.53
CA THR A 50 -10.14 -14.20 13.32
C THR A 50 -9.37 -13.17 12.50
N VAL A 51 -9.10 -12.02 13.11
CA VAL A 51 -8.27 -10.96 12.50
C VAL A 51 -6.83 -11.45 12.34
N TYR A 52 -6.30 -11.34 11.11
CA TYR A 52 -4.88 -11.53 10.84
C TYR A 52 -4.09 -10.25 11.05
N GLY A 53 -4.69 -9.11 10.73
CA GLY A 53 -4.08 -7.80 10.91
C GLY A 53 -4.67 -6.76 9.97
N ASP A 54 -4.16 -5.56 10.10
CA ASP A 54 -4.49 -4.41 9.29
C ASP A 54 -3.28 -3.90 8.50
N ILE A 55 -3.53 -3.25 7.36
CA ILE A 55 -2.49 -2.56 6.59
C ILE A 55 -3.08 -1.32 5.91
N GLY A 56 -2.37 -0.21 6.06
CA GLY A 56 -2.66 1.02 5.31
C GLY A 56 -2.26 0.90 3.83
N TYR A 57 -3.10 1.45 2.95
CA TYR A 57 -2.86 1.55 1.51
C TYR A 57 -1.46 2.08 1.19
N ASP A 58 -1.07 3.20 1.81
CA ASP A 58 0.21 3.85 1.52
C ASP A 58 1.42 2.96 1.87
N LYS A 59 1.33 2.17 2.96
CA LYS A 59 2.36 1.18 3.31
C LYS A 59 2.44 0.07 2.28
N ALA A 60 1.28 -0.47 1.87
CA ALA A 60 1.22 -1.53 0.87
C ALA A 60 1.85 -1.09 -0.46
N VAL A 61 1.55 0.15 -0.87
CA VAL A 61 2.16 0.80 -2.05
C VAL A 61 3.66 0.95 -1.90
N GLY A 62 4.15 1.43 -0.76
CA GLY A 62 5.57 1.50 -0.47
C GLY A 62 6.27 0.14 -0.61
N TYR A 63 5.67 -0.92 -0.09
CA TYR A 63 6.25 -2.26 -0.10
C TYR A 63 6.37 -2.85 -1.51
N PHE A 64 5.29 -2.84 -2.30
CA PHE A 64 5.39 -3.42 -3.65
C PHE A 64 6.22 -2.56 -4.60
N ARG A 65 6.27 -1.22 -4.42
CA ARG A 65 7.15 -0.35 -5.22
C ARG A 65 8.62 -0.63 -4.92
N ALA A 66 8.96 -0.91 -3.66
CA ALA A 66 10.31 -1.33 -3.27
C ALA A 66 10.67 -2.72 -3.84
N ALA A 67 9.75 -3.68 -3.77
CA ALA A 67 9.97 -5.05 -4.25
C ALA A 67 9.93 -5.19 -5.78
N LYS A 68 9.23 -4.28 -6.49
CA LYS A 68 8.97 -4.33 -7.93
C LYS A 68 8.39 -5.70 -8.33
N THR A 69 8.82 -6.26 -9.46
CA THR A 69 8.52 -7.64 -9.87
C THR A 69 9.74 -8.55 -9.80
N THR A 70 10.70 -8.21 -8.94
CA THR A 70 11.95 -8.95 -8.82
C THR A 70 11.84 -9.96 -7.68
N LYS A 71 11.79 -11.24 -8.04
CA LYS A 71 11.74 -12.34 -7.07
C LYS A 71 13.01 -12.36 -6.20
N GLY A 72 12.85 -12.22 -4.88
CA GLY A 72 13.93 -12.40 -3.90
C GLY A 72 14.13 -13.86 -3.49
N ALA A 73 15.03 -14.11 -2.53
CA ALA A 73 15.36 -15.47 -2.08
C ALA A 73 14.18 -16.20 -1.40
N SER A 74 13.17 -15.46 -0.93
CA SER A 74 11.91 -16.01 -0.43
C SER A 74 11.03 -16.60 -1.54
N GLY A 75 11.32 -16.32 -2.82
CA GLY A 75 10.44 -16.64 -3.94
C GLY A 75 9.30 -15.64 -4.15
N TYR A 76 9.23 -14.56 -3.37
CA TYR A 76 8.33 -13.42 -3.54
C TYR A 76 9.09 -12.16 -3.96
N PRO A 77 8.42 -11.15 -4.54
CA PRO A 77 7.07 -11.23 -5.12
C PRO A 77 7.00 -12.26 -6.24
N LYS A 78 5.80 -12.77 -6.53
CA LYS A 78 5.59 -13.76 -7.60
C LYS A 78 4.29 -13.50 -8.37
N PRO A 79 4.15 -14.02 -9.60
CA PRO A 79 2.91 -13.91 -10.35
C PRO A 79 1.74 -14.56 -9.61
N PHE A 80 0.56 -13.96 -9.77
CA PHE A 80 -0.73 -14.42 -9.30
C PHE A 80 -1.72 -14.40 -10.47
N ASP A 81 -2.29 -15.56 -10.78
CA ASP A 81 -3.14 -15.76 -11.95
C ASP A 81 -4.63 -15.49 -11.69
N ASN A 82 -5.02 -15.27 -10.44
CA ASN A 82 -6.41 -15.11 -10.01
C ASN A 82 -7.36 -16.17 -10.59
N LYS A 83 -6.91 -17.43 -10.68
CA LYS A 83 -7.73 -18.53 -11.21
C LYS A 83 -9.07 -18.61 -10.50
N GLY A 84 -10.13 -18.72 -11.30
CA GLY A 84 -11.51 -18.78 -10.79
C GLY A 84 -12.06 -17.45 -10.26
N ASN A 85 -11.35 -16.32 -10.49
CA ASN A 85 -11.75 -14.99 -10.03
C ASN A 85 -12.01 -14.93 -8.51
N VAL A 86 -11.17 -15.63 -7.75
CA VAL A 86 -11.25 -15.70 -6.28
C VAL A 86 -11.06 -14.34 -5.60
N MET A 87 -10.31 -13.44 -6.25
CA MET A 87 -10.17 -12.03 -5.85
C MET A 87 -10.93 -11.12 -6.82
N THR A 88 -11.58 -10.10 -6.28
CA THR A 88 -12.10 -8.96 -7.04
C THR A 88 -11.07 -7.84 -7.03
N PHE A 89 -10.51 -7.49 -8.19
CA PHE A 89 -9.51 -6.41 -8.28
C PHE A 89 -10.11 -5.11 -8.80
N ALA A 90 -9.43 -4.01 -8.49
CA ALA A 90 -9.72 -2.71 -9.08
C ALA A 90 -9.59 -2.74 -10.62
N SER A 91 -10.26 -1.81 -11.29
CA SER A 91 -10.23 -1.72 -12.76
C SER A 91 -8.80 -1.56 -13.29
N GLY A 92 -8.48 -2.30 -14.36
CA GLY A 92 -7.14 -2.35 -14.96
C GLY A 92 -6.19 -3.38 -14.33
N CYS A 93 -6.71 -4.27 -13.47
CA CYS A 93 -5.95 -5.38 -12.89
C CYS A 93 -6.41 -6.75 -13.41
N SER A 94 -6.61 -6.87 -14.72
CA SER A 94 -7.13 -8.08 -15.37
C SER A 94 -6.06 -9.12 -15.73
N SER A 95 -4.78 -8.74 -15.76
CA SER A 95 -3.68 -9.64 -16.13
C SER A 95 -2.37 -9.21 -15.48
N ASN A 96 -1.39 -10.12 -15.45
CA ASN A 96 -0.03 -9.86 -14.95
C ASN A 96 0.01 -9.34 -13.51
N VAL A 97 -0.86 -9.88 -12.66
CA VAL A 97 -0.90 -9.54 -11.23
C VAL A 97 0.22 -10.27 -10.52
N TRP A 98 0.82 -9.60 -9.55
CA TRP A 98 1.85 -10.10 -8.67
C TRP A 98 1.32 -10.07 -7.23
N GLU A 99 1.71 -11.05 -6.44
CA GLU A 99 1.45 -11.07 -5.00
C GLU A 99 2.74 -10.88 -4.22
N LEU A 100 2.68 -10.01 -3.21
CA LEU A 100 3.73 -9.79 -2.22
C LEU A 100 3.14 -10.00 -0.81
N PRO A 101 3.77 -10.81 0.05
CA PRO A 101 3.33 -10.96 1.42
C PRO A 101 3.46 -9.67 2.23
N VAL A 102 2.51 -9.51 3.13
CA VAL A 102 2.52 -8.49 4.17
C VAL A 102 2.25 -9.23 5.47
N LEU A 103 2.98 -8.88 6.53
CA LEU A 103 2.84 -9.52 7.82
C LEU A 103 1.82 -8.77 8.70
N ALA A 104 1.40 -9.42 9.79
CA ALA A 104 0.47 -8.85 10.75
C ALA A 104 0.88 -7.43 11.19
N ASN A 105 -0.14 -6.59 11.45
CA ASN A 105 0.01 -5.16 11.76
C ASN A 105 0.73 -4.35 10.66
N GLY A 106 0.62 -4.82 9.41
CA GLY A 106 1.15 -4.15 8.24
C GLY A 106 2.66 -4.10 8.18
N LYS A 107 3.35 -5.08 8.77
CA LYS A 107 4.82 -5.19 8.69
C LYS A 107 5.25 -5.67 7.30
N ALA A 108 6.36 -5.15 6.81
CA ALA A 108 6.97 -5.60 5.56
C ALA A 108 7.41 -7.06 5.66
N TYR A 109 7.23 -7.82 4.59
CA TYR A 109 7.83 -9.13 4.45
C TYR A 109 9.26 -9.00 3.92
N ASP A 110 10.22 -9.68 4.55
CA ASP A 110 11.59 -9.73 4.04
C ASP A 110 11.69 -10.71 2.86
N TYR A 111 11.42 -10.23 1.66
CA TYR A 111 11.46 -11.07 0.47
C TYR A 111 12.87 -11.53 0.07
N ASN A 112 13.92 -10.94 0.66
CA ASN A 112 15.32 -11.31 0.42
C ASN A 112 15.81 -12.45 1.34
N SER A 113 15.05 -12.79 2.39
CA SER A 113 15.36 -13.92 3.27
C SER A 113 14.70 -15.22 2.79
N LYS A 114 15.40 -16.35 2.98
CA LYS A 114 14.91 -17.69 2.59
C LYS A 114 13.69 -18.08 3.42
N LYS A 115 12.76 -18.85 2.83
CA LYS A 115 11.48 -19.24 3.47
C LYS A 115 11.60 -19.97 4.81
N GLY A 116 12.69 -20.70 5.05
CA GLY A 116 12.84 -21.65 6.17
C GLY A 116 12.79 -21.06 7.60
N GLY A 117 12.69 -19.74 7.75
CA GLY A 117 12.34 -19.07 9.02
C GLY A 117 11.56 -17.78 8.79
N ASN A 118 11.02 -17.60 7.59
CA ASN A 118 10.46 -16.35 7.10
C ASN A 118 9.09 -16.64 6.47
N SER A 119 8.14 -16.98 7.34
CA SER A 119 6.78 -17.32 6.92
C SER A 119 6.12 -16.09 6.30
N PRO A 120 5.51 -16.22 5.10
CA PRO A 120 4.82 -15.10 4.45
C PRO A 120 3.49 -14.75 5.14
N GLY A 121 3.02 -15.55 6.11
CA GLY A 121 1.71 -15.36 6.72
C GLY A 121 0.55 -15.43 5.70
N PRO A 122 -0.66 -15.02 6.09
CA PRO A 122 -1.84 -15.11 5.25
C PRO A 122 -2.09 -13.88 4.35
N MET A 123 -1.62 -12.69 4.71
CA MET A 123 -1.96 -11.44 4.01
C MET A 123 -1.07 -11.18 2.79
N ARG A 124 -1.65 -10.66 1.71
CA ARG A 124 -0.99 -10.35 0.44
C ARG A 124 -1.44 -8.98 -0.07
N VAL A 125 -0.51 -8.22 -0.64
CA VAL A 125 -0.83 -7.12 -1.56
C VAL A 125 -0.73 -7.61 -3.00
N TYR A 126 -1.71 -7.22 -3.81
CA TYR A 126 -1.80 -7.56 -5.22
C TYR A 126 -1.60 -6.30 -6.07
N TYR A 127 -0.76 -6.39 -7.09
CA TYR A 127 -0.39 -5.26 -7.94
C TYR A 127 0.02 -5.73 -9.34
N THR A 128 -0.06 -4.87 -10.35
CA THR A 128 0.37 -5.22 -11.71
C THR A 128 1.88 -5.12 -11.87
N LYS A 129 2.41 -5.64 -12.99
CA LYS A 129 3.82 -5.46 -13.38
C LYS A 129 4.24 -3.98 -13.46
N ASP A 130 3.31 -3.10 -13.80
CA ASP A 130 3.52 -1.64 -13.88
C ASP A 130 3.38 -0.94 -12.51
N LEU A 131 3.34 -1.72 -11.43
CA LEU A 131 3.26 -1.23 -10.04
C LEU A 131 1.94 -0.47 -9.77
N LYS A 132 0.85 -0.86 -10.43
CA LYS A 132 -0.50 -0.40 -10.10
C LYS A 132 -1.10 -1.26 -9.00
N PHE A 133 -1.64 -0.63 -7.95
CA PHE A 133 -2.34 -1.34 -6.88
C PHE A 133 -3.64 -2.00 -7.38
N CYS A 134 -3.84 -3.26 -7.02
CA CYS A 134 -5.03 -4.03 -7.42
C CYS A 134 -5.94 -4.39 -6.24
N GLY A 135 -5.35 -4.61 -5.07
CA GLY A 135 -6.08 -4.92 -3.85
C GLY A 135 -5.21 -5.50 -2.75
N ILE A 136 -5.80 -5.66 -1.57
CA ILE A 136 -5.22 -6.39 -0.44
C ILE A 136 -6.15 -7.57 -0.17
N GLY A 137 -5.55 -8.74 0.02
CA GLY A 137 -6.28 -9.96 0.33
C GLY A 137 -5.59 -10.78 1.39
N ALA A 138 -6.29 -11.80 1.85
CA ALA A 138 -5.74 -12.78 2.77
C ALA A 138 -6.14 -14.19 2.34
N LYS A 139 -5.29 -15.14 2.68
CA LYS A 139 -5.60 -16.57 2.59
C LYS A 139 -6.62 -16.94 3.64
N GLU A 140 -7.54 -17.85 3.32
CA GLU A 140 -8.58 -18.32 4.25
C GLU A 140 -8.06 -18.83 5.59
N LYS A 141 -6.85 -19.43 5.60
CA LYS A 141 -6.22 -20.03 6.77
C LYS A 141 -4.95 -19.28 7.21
N ALA A 142 -4.71 -19.28 8.53
CA ALA A 142 -3.63 -18.52 9.15
C ALA A 142 -2.22 -18.99 8.73
N ASP A 143 -2.09 -20.25 8.35
CA ASP A 143 -0.86 -20.85 7.81
C ASP A 143 -0.51 -20.37 6.39
N GLY A 144 -1.35 -19.53 5.79
CA GLY A 144 -1.16 -19.00 4.43
C GLY A 144 -1.68 -19.94 3.33
N THR A 145 -2.53 -20.91 3.69
CA THR A 145 -3.18 -21.83 2.74
C THR A 145 -4.67 -21.49 2.50
N GLY A 146 -5.26 -22.10 1.48
CA GLY A 146 -6.62 -21.81 1.03
C GLY A 146 -6.69 -20.76 -0.09
N ASN A 147 -7.91 -20.50 -0.56
CA ASN A 147 -8.12 -19.46 -1.56
C ASN A 147 -7.90 -18.07 -0.93
N PRO A 148 -7.35 -17.11 -1.67
CA PRO A 148 -7.32 -15.74 -1.21
C PRO A 148 -8.70 -15.09 -1.40
N HIS A 149 -9.05 -14.18 -0.49
CA HIS A 149 -10.22 -13.31 -0.56
C HIS A 149 -9.83 -11.86 -0.26
N ASN A 150 -10.62 -10.90 -0.75
CA ASN A 150 -10.39 -9.47 -0.52
C ASN A 150 -10.49 -9.12 0.97
N CYS A 151 -9.55 -8.35 1.49
CA CYS A 151 -9.70 -7.73 2.81
C CYS A 151 -10.69 -6.58 2.75
N VAL A 152 -11.26 -6.21 3.90
CA VAL A 152 -12.29 -5.16 3.99
C VAL A 152 -11.67 -3.80 4.35
N LEU A 153 -12.23 -2.72 3.82
CA LEU A 153 -11.89 -1.37 4.28
C LEU A 153 -12.38 -1.18 5.72
N LYS A 154 -11.52 -0.60 6.56
CA LYS A 154 -11.82 -0.27 7.97
C LYS A 154 -12.59 1.03 8.09
#